data_AF-A0A823IZR4-F1
#
_entry.id   AF-A0A823IZR4-F1
#
_cell.length_a   1.000
_cell.length_b   1.000
_cell.length_c   1.000
_cell.angle_alpha   90.00
_cell.angle_beta   90.00
_cell.angle_gamma   90.00
#
_symmetry.space_group_name_H-M   'P 1'
#
loop_
_entity.id
_entity.type
_entity.pdbx_description
1 polymer ?
#
loop_
_entity_poly.entity_id
_entity_poly.type
_entity_poly.pdbx_seq_one_letter_code
_entity_poly.pdbx_strand_id
1 'polypeptide(L)'
;MNKRYYTILVILSCFNILWLLSFIFATGRGIGIKLDDNQLPGYIIIGLCLCILTYAYFVNRIQLRKIIIASLALLDILFIFLAWGNQNIINFNEGMFGFIIPIYFLIFICIFCIIDFYVSAHMSKNLKE
;
A
#
# COMPACT_ATOMS: atom_id res chain seq x y z
N MET A 1 18.15 11.17 -10.62
CA MET A 1 16.89 10.43 -10.33
C MET A 1 17.07 9.66 -9.03
N ASN A 2 16.28 9.95 -7.99
CA ASN A 2 16.51 9.35 -6.66
C ASN A 2 16.09 7.87 -6.67
N LYS A 3 17.05 6.94 -6.87
CA LYS A 3 16.79 5.50 -7.03
C LYS A 3 15.91 4.94 -5.90
N ARG A 4 16.17 5.36 -4.66
CA ARG A 4 15.44 4.96 -3.45
C ARG A 4 13.95 5.30 -3.51
N TYR A 5 13.59 6.43 -4.12
CA TYR A 5 12.19 6.83 -4.31
C TYR A 5 11.45 5.82 -5.20
N TYR A 6 12.04 5.46 -6.34
CA TYR A 6 11.42 4.50 -7.26
C TYR A 6 11.40 3.08 -6.68
N THR A 7 12.41 2.70 -5.89
CA THR A 7 12.39 1.45 -5.13
C THR A 7 11.17 1.38 -4.22
N ILE A 8 10.87 2.44 -3.47
CA ILE A 8 9.67 2.49 -2.61
C ILE A 8 8.39 2.41 -3.43
N LEU A 9 8.31 3.14 -4.55
CA LEU A 9 7.11 3.08 -5.39
C LEU A 9 6.85 1.67 -5.91
N VAL A 10 7.89 0.94 -6.31
CA VAL A 10 7.77 -0.46 -6.73
C VAL A 10 7.28 -1.34 -5.58
N ILE A 11 7.89 -1.23 -4.40
CA ILE A 11 7.48 -1.99 -3.21
C ILE A 11 6.02 -1.69 -2.82
N LEU A 12 5.63 -0.41 -2.74
CA LEU A 12 4.26 0.00 -2.42
C LEU A 12 3.26 -0.44 -3.49
N SER A 13 3.67 -0.49 -4.77
CA SER A 13 2.84 -1.01 -5.85
C SER A 13 2.59 -2.51 -5.67
N CYS A 14 3.65 -3.29 -5.42
CA CYS A 14 3.52 -4.72 -5.13
C CYS A 14 2.61 -4.98 -3.91
N PHE A 15 2.78 -4.18 -2.85
CA PHE A 15 1.96 -4.26 -1.65
C PHE A 15 0.47 -4.01 -1.95
N ASN A 16 0.15 -2.92 -2.64
CA ASN A 16 -1.23 -2.56 -2.98
C ASN A 16 -1.87 -3.55 -3.97
N ILE A 17 -1.09 -4.09 -4.92
CA ILE A 17 -1.58 -5.13 -5.84
C ILE A 17 -1.90 -6.43 -5.08
N LEU A 18 -1.05 -6.86 -4.15
CA LEU A 18 -1.32 -8.05 -3.35
C LEU A 18 -2.56 -7.88 -2.47
N TRP A 19 -2.77 -6.69 -1.92
CA TRP A 19 -4.01 -6.38 -1.21
C TRP A 19 -5.24 -6.43 -2.10
N LEU A 20 -5.17 -5.86 -3.30
CA LEU A 20 -6.26 -5.94 -4.27
C LEU A 20 -6.60 -7.39 -4.63
N LEU A 21 -5.57 -8.20 -4.92
CA LEU A 21 -5.75 -9.62 -5.22
C LEU A 21 -6.37 -10.35 -4.01
N SER A 22 -5.89 -10.08 -2.80
CA SER A 22 -6.45 -10.65 -1.58
C SER A 22 -7.95 -10.35 -1.44
N PHE A 23 -8.42 -9.15 -1.80
CA PHE A 23 -9.85 -8.80 -1.79
C PHE A 23 -10.66 -9.56 -2.84
N ILE A 24 -10.11 -9.65 -4.06
CA ILE A 24 -10.74 -10.40 -5.16
C ILE A 24 -10.87 -11.89 -4.78
N PHE A 25 -9.88 -12.47 -4.11
CA PHE A 25 -9.96 -13.87 -3.69
C PHE A 25 -10.78 -14.07 -2.39
N ALA A 26 -10.85 -13.08 -1.51
CA ALA A 26 -11.65 -13.15 -0.28
C ALA A 26 -13.17 -13.16 -0.54
N THR A 27 -13.65 -12.67 -1.69
CA THR A 27 -15.09 -12.67 -2.06
C THR A 27 -15.64 -14.05 -2.47
N GLY A 28 -14.81 -15.09 -2.51
CA GLY A 28 -15.16 -16.38 -3.14
C GLY A 28 -15.88 -17.42 -2.28
N ARG A 29 -17.22 -17.40 -2.29
CA ARG A 29 -18.11 -18.60 -2.32
C ARG A 29 -19.52 -18.18 -2.79
N GLY A 30 -19.62 -17.71 -4.03
CA GLY A 30 -20.90 -17.42 -4.68
C GLY A 30 -20.69 -17.15 -6.17
N ILE A 31 -21.62 -17.61 -7.02
CA ILE A 31 -21.60 -17.31 -8.45
C ILE A 31 -21.94 -15.83 -8.61
N GLY A 32 -20.91 -14.99 -8.84
CA GLY A 32 -21.04 -13.54 -9.06
C GLY A 32 -20.07 -12.70 -8.23
N ILE A 33 -19.74 -11.49 -8.70
CA ILE A 33 -19.04 -10.48 -7.91
C ILE A 33 -20.03 -9.97 -6.85
N LYS A 34 -20.09 -10.63 -5.69
CA LYS A 34 -20.77 -10.07 -4.51
C LYS A 34 -19.79 -9.11 -3.85
N LEU A 35 -19.93 -7.82 -4.16
CA LEU A 35 -19.43 -6.76 -3.31
C LEU A 35 -20.24 -6.83 -2.01
N ASP A 36 -19.66 -7.40 -0.96
CA ASP A 36 -20.19 -7.23 0.39
C ASP A 36 -20.03 -5.74 0.75
N ASP A 37 -21.07 -5.10 1.28
CA ASP A 37 -21.04 -3.67 1.63
C ASP A 37 -19.90 -3.35 2.61
N ASN A 38 -19.48 -4.34 3.41
CA ASN A 38 -18.35 -4.24 4.32
C ASN A 38 -16.99 -4.15 3.62
N GLN A 39 -16.88 -4.57 2.35
CA GLN A 39 -15.64 -4.55 1.58
C GLN A 39 -15.47 -3.29 0.74
N LEU A 40 -16.56 -2.55 0.48
CA LEU A 40 -16.54 -1.32 -0.31
C LEU A 40 -15.51 -0.29 0.20
N PRO A 41 -15.37 -0.03 1.52
CA PRO A 41 -14.35 0.87 2.03
C PRO A 41 -12.92 0.44 1.67
N GLY A 42 -12.65 -0.87 1.67
CA GLY A 42 -11.35 -1.42 1.27
C GLY A 42 -11.04 -1.16 -0.20
N TYR A 43 -12.00 -1.41 -1.09
CA TYR A 43 -11.83 -1.14 -2.53
C TYR A 43 -11.60 0.35 -2.82
N ILE A 44 -12.29 1.24 -2.11
CA ILE A 44 -12.11 2.70 -2.25
C ILE A 44 -10.68 3.10 -1.85
N ILE A 45 -10.17 2.60 -0.73
CA ILE A 45 -8.82 2.92 -0.24
C ILE A 45 -7.76 2.39 -1.18
N ILE A 46 -7.84 1.12 -1.61
CA ILE A 46 -6.90 0.57 -2.61
C ILE A 46 -6.95 1.36 -3.91
N GLY A 47 -8.14 1.71 -4.40
CA GLY A 47 -8.29 2.52 -5.62
C GLY A 47 -7.59 3.88 -5.49
N LEU A 48 -7.76 4.55 -4.35
CA LEU A 48 -7.04 5.78 -4.03
C LEU A 48 -5.52 5.59 -4.00
N CYS A 49 -5.03 4.53 -3.35
CA CYS A 49 -3.60 4.21 -3.33
C CYS A 49 -3.04 4.01 -4.74
N LEU A 50 -3.73 3.26 -5.60
CA LEU A 50 -3.30 3.01 -6.99
C LEU A 50 -3.30 4.30 -7.84
N CYS A 51 -4.28 5.18 -7.66
CA CYS A 51 -4.32 6.50 -8.30
C CYS A 51 -3.13 7.37 -7.87
N ILE A 52 -2.86 7.44 -6.56
CA ILE A 52 -1.73 8.20 -6.01
C ILE A 52 -0.40 7.61 -6.49
N LEU A 53 -0.25 6.29 -6.47
CA LEU A 53 0.94 5.57 -6.97
C LEU A 53 1.20 5.87 -8.44
N THR A 54 0.17 5.85 -9.28
CA THR A 54 0.28 6.18 -10.70
C THR A 54 0.78 7.61 -10.89
N TYR A 55 0.19 8.56 -10.17
CA TYR A 55 0.62 9.96 -10.20
C TYR A 55 2.07 10.14 -9.70
N ALA A 56 2.49 9.37 -8.69
CA ALA A 56 3.80 9.46 -8.06
C ALA A 56 4.97 9.27 -9.04
N TYR A 57 4.80 8.44 -10.07
CA TYR A 57 5.85 8.21 -11.08
C TYR A 57 6.22 9.47 -11.88
N PHE A 58 5.31 10.43 -12.00
CA PHE A 58 5.50 11.67 -12.75
C PHE A 58 6.04 12.83 -11.90
N VAL A 59 6.15 12.66 -10.57
CA VAL A 59 6.50 13.73 -9.65
C VAL A 59 8.00 13.90 -9.51
N ASN A 60 8.52 15.11 -9.75
CA ASN A 60 9.95 15.40 -9.69
C ASN A 60 10.39 16.19 -8.44
N ARG A 61 9.48 16.89 -7.75
CA ARG A 61 9.80 17.69 -6.56
C ARG A 61 9.94 16.82 -5.32
N ILE A 62 11.08 16.89 -4.63
CA ILE A 62 11.37 16.05 -3.44
C ILE A 62 10.37 16.26 -2.29
N GLN A 63 9.88 17.48 -2.08
CA GLN A 63 8.87 17.78 -1.05
C GLN A 63 7.55 17.06 -1.35
N LEU A 64 7.08 17.12 -2.61
CA LEU A 64 5.87 16.40 -3.04
C LEU A 64 6.06 14.88 -2.92
N ARG A 65 7.25 14.35 -3.26
CA ARG A 65 7.57 12.93 -3.09
C ARG A 65 7.44 12.46 -1.64
N LYS A 66 7.89 13.28 -0.67
CA LYS A 66 7.72 13.00 0.76
C LYS A 66 6.24 12.98 1.16
N ILE A 67 5.46 13.96 0.70
CA ILE A 67 4.02 14.01 1.00
C ILE A 67 3.32 12.77 0.43
N ILE A 68 3.61 12.41 -0.83
CA ILE A 68 3.01 11.24 -1.47
C ILE A 68 3.31 9.94 -0.72
N ILE A 69 4.57 9.72 -0.31
CA ILE A 69 4.94 8.52 0.46
C ILE A 69 4.23 8.51 1.82
N ALA A 70 4.16 9.65 2.52
CA ALA A 70 3.42 9.74 3.77
C ALA A 70 1.92 9.45 3.59
N SER A 71 1.30 9.99 2.53
CA SER A 71 -0.11 9.75 2.22
C SER A 71 -0.38 8.29 1.91
N LEU A 72 0.48 7.65 1.11
CA LEU A 72 0.37 6.21 0.81
C LEU A 72 0.52 5.37 2.08
N ALA A 73 1.53 5.65 2.90
CA ALA A 73 1.73 4.94 4.16
C ALA A 73 0.52 5.11 5.11
N LEU A 74 -0.07 6.30 5.17
CA LEU A 74 -1.26 6.55 6.00
C LEU A 74 -2.46 5.74 5.49
N LEU A 75 -2.70 5.73 4.18
CA LEU A 75 -3.77 4.94 3.57
C LEU A 75 -3.56 3.44 3.77
N ASP A 76 -2.33 2.96 3.62
CA ASP A 76 -1.96 1.56 3.86
C ASP A 76 -2.18 1.17 5.33
N ILE A 77 -1.86 2.04 6.30
CA ILE A 77 -2.13 1.81 7.73
C ILE A 77 -3.64 1.77 7.99
N LEU A 78 -4.39 2.73 7.44
CA LEU A 78 -5.85 2.73 7.53
C LEU A 78 -6.43 1.44 6.97
N PHE A 79 -5.89 0.98 5.85
CA PHE A 79 -6.29 -0.26 5.21
C PHE A 79 -6.02 -1.49 6.08
N ILE A 80 -4.81 -1.62 6.63
CA ILE A 80 -4.44 -2.69 7.57
C ILE A 80 -5.40 -2.69 8.78
N PHE A 81 -5.73 -1.52 9.30
CA PHE A 81 -6.66 -1.39 10.42
C PHE A 81 -8.08 -1.84 10.07
N LEU A 82 -8.56 -1.55 8.85
CA LEU A 82 -9.86 -2.04 8.41
C LEU A 82 -9.85 -3.55 8.14
N ALA A 83 -8.76 -4.05 7.53
CA ALA A 83 -8.55 -5.45 7.16
C ALA A 83 -8.53 -6.40 8.38
N TRP A 84 -7.75 -6.04 9.41
CA TRP A 84 -7.54 -6.89 10.59
C TRP A 84 -8.08 -6.32 11.91
N GLY A 85 -8.59 -5.09 11.91
CA GLY A 85 -9.24 -4.50 13.07
C GLY A 85 -10.69 -4.96 13.20
N ASN A 86 -11.47 -4.18 13.95
CA ASN A 86 -12.81 -4.58 14.39
C ASN A 86 -13.84 -4.71 13.25
N GLN A 87 -13.56 -4.13 12.07
CA GLN A 87 -14.46 -4.24 10.91
C GLN A 87 -14.27 -5.53 10.12
N ASN A 88 -13.13 -6.21 10.30
CA ASN A 88 -12.78 -7.51 9.69
C ASN A 88 -13.31 -7.65 8.26
N ILE A 89 -13.00 -6.67 7.42
CA ILE A 89 -13.59 -6.55 6.08
C ILE A 89 -13.16 -7.70 5.14
N ILE A 90 -12.19 -8.51 5.57
CA ILE A 90 -11.69 -9.64 4.79
C ILE A 90 -12.13 -10.96 5.45
N ASN A 91 -13.04 -11.66 4.77
CA ASN A 91 -13.41 -13.02 5.17
C ASN A 91 -12.24 -13.98 4.91
N PHE A 92 -11.75 -14.63 5.97
CA PHE A 92 -10.70 -15.63 5.88
C PHE A 92 -11.19 -16.85 5.07
N ASN A 93 -10.70 -16.93 3.84
CA ASN A 93 -10.92 -18.00 2.87
C ASN A 93 -9.57 -18.68 2.57
N GLU A 94 -9.56 -19.96 2.22
CA GLU A 94 -8.40 -20.70 1.68
C GLU A 94 -7.66 -19.92 0.58
N GLY A 95 -8.39 -19.28 -0.33
CA GLY A 95 -7.79 -18.46 -1.41
C GLY A 95 -7.06 -17.21 -0.90
N MET A 96 -7.53 -16.62 0.21
CA MET A 96 -6.88 -15.48 0.85
C MET A 96 -5.61 -15.89 1.59
N PHE A 97 -5.56 -17.12 2.12
CA PHE A 97 -4.46 -17.61 2.94
C PHE A 97 -3.10 -17.54 2.22
N GLY A 98 -3.08 -17.78 0.89
CA GLY A 98 -1.88 -17.66 0.06
C GLY A 98 -1.29 -16.25 0.00
N PHE A 99 -2.08 -15.22 0.30
CA PHE A 99 -1.66 -13.81 0.25
C PHE A 99 -1.21 -13.27 1.62
N ILE A 100 -1.58 -13.92 2.73
CA ILE A 100 -1.28 -13.43 4.08
C ILE A 100 0.23 -13.32 4.34
N ILE A 101 0.98 -14.40 4.06
CA ILE A 101 2.43 -14.46 4.27
C ILE A 101 3.16 -13.37 3.45
N PRO A 102 2.96 -13.25 2.13
CA PRO A 102 3.64 -12.22 1.35
C PRO A 102 3.22 -10.79 1.74
N ILE A 103 1.96 -10.57 2.17
CA ILE A 103 1.52 -9.27 2.68
C ILE A 103 2.30 -8.90 3.95
N TYR A 104 2.38 -9.78 4.95
CA TYR A 104 3.15 -9.50 6.16
C TYR A 104 4.62 -9.23 5.88
N PHE A 105 5.23 -10.02 4.99
CA PHE A 105 6.61 -9.79 4.59
C PHE A 105 6.80 -8.42 3.93
N LEU A 106 5.88 -8.00 3.08
CA LEU A 106 5.93 -6.67 2.45
C LEU A 106 5.66 -5.53 3.43
N ILE A 107 4.87 -5.71 4.49
CA ILE A 107 4.74 -4.68 5.55
C ILE A 107 6.12 -4.34 6.11
N PHE A 108 6.91 -5.35 6.46
CA PHE A 108 8.27 -5.13 6.96
C PHE A 108 9.14 -4.39 5.94
N ILE A 109 9.13 -4.84 4.67
CA ILE A 109 9.91 -4.19 3.61
C ILE A 109 9.48 -2.74 3.39
N CYS A 110 8.18 -2.46 3.35
CA CYS A 110 7.61 -1.11 3.21
C CYS A 110 8.16 -0.18 4.31
N ILE A 111 8.12 -0.62 5.57
CA ILE A 111 8.62 0.17 6.71
C ILE A 111 10.10 0.50 6.52
N PHE A 112 10.94 -0.51 6.23
CA PHE A 112 12.37 -0.30 6.02
C PHE A 112 12.65 0.66 4.86
N CYS A 113 11.99 0.48 3.71
CA CYS A 113 12.20 1.32 2.56
C CYS A 113 11.75 2.77 2.82
N ILE A 114 10.60 2.97 3.46
CA ILE A 114 10.11 4.31 3.83
C ILE A 114 11.14 5.02 4.72
N ILE A 115 11.60 4.37 5.78
CA ILE A 115 12.62 4.93 6.69
C ILE A 115 13.89 5.29 5.92
N ASP A 116 14.42 4.39 5.09
CA ASP A 116 15.64 4.63 4.31
C ASP A 116 15.51 5.88 3.41
N PHE A 117 14.34 6.08 2.78
CA PHE A 117 14.11 7.26 1.96
C PHE A 117 14.05 8.55 2.77
N TYR A 118 13.37 8.55 3.92
CA TYR A 118 13.31 9.75 4.75
C TYR A 118 14.69 10.12 5.31
N VAL A 119 15.46 9.14 5.77
CA VAL A 119 16.85 9.33 6.24
C VAL A 119 17.72 9.87 5.10
N SER A 120 17.66 9.28 3.91
CA SER A 120 18.40 9.73 2.73
C SER A 120 18.02 11.15 2.31
N ALA A 121 16.72 11.44 2.29
CA ALA A 121 16.19 12.75 1.90
C ALA A 121 16.43 13.83 2.97
N HIS A 122 16.76 13.45 4.20
CA HIS A 122 17.23 14.36 5.24
C HIS A 122 18.73 14.63 5.09
N MET A 123 19.57 13.59 4.97
CA MET A 123 21.01 13.76 4.79
C MET A 123 21.38 14.57 3.54
N SER A 124 20.64 14.37 2.43
CA SER A 124 20.85 15.16 1.21
C SER A 124 20.51 16.65 1.36
N LYS A 125 19.71 17.03 2.35
CA LYS A 125 19.41 18.44 2.64
C LYS A 125 20.59 19.09 3.37
N ASN A 126 21.13 18.42 4.38
CA ASN A 126 22.25 18.90 5.19
C ASN A 126 23.57 19.03 4.43
N LEU A 127 23.73 18.34 3.30
CA LEU A 127 24.91 18.43 2.42
C LEU A 127 24.88 19.65 1.48
N LYS A 128 23.78 20.40 1.43
CA LYS A 128 23.60 21.58 0.58
C LYS A 128 23.55 22.89 1.36
N GLU A 129 23.66 22.81 2.68
CA GLU A 129 23.84 23.92 3.62
C GLU A 129 25.33 23.96 4.03
#